data_AF-A0AAE9AVJ6-F1
#
_entry.id   AF-A0AAE9AVJ6-F1
#
_cell.length_a   1.000
_cell.length_b   1.000
_cell.length_c   1.000
_cell.angle_alpha   90.00
_cell.angle_beta   90.00
_cell.angle_gamma   90.00
#
_symmetry.space_group_name_H-M   'P 1'
#
loop_
_entity.id
_entity.type
_entity.pdbx_description
1 polymer ?
#
loop_
_entity_poly.entity_id
_entity_poly.type
_entity_poly.pdbx_seq_one_letter_code
_entity_poly.pdbx_strand_id
1 'polypeptide(L)' 'MITYLVDTSALWHLFRTPGALRPWEGHIAAGVFHLCEPARAEFLYSATSPSHRVESTPPSTN' A
#
# COMPACT_ATOMS: atom_id res chain seq x y z
N MET A 1 -16.23 3.18 15.50
CA MET A 1 -14.84 2.91 15.10
C MET A 1 -14.66 3.46 13.69
N ILE A 2 -13.66 4.32 13.47
CA ILE A 2 -13.46 5.00 12.18
C ILE A 2 -12.51 4.14 11.34
N THR A 3 -12.88 3.89 10.09
CA THR A 3 -12.07 3.20 9.08
C THR A 3 -11.87 4.12 7.89
N TYR A 4 -10.65 4.14 7.36
CA TYR A 4 -10.28 4.98 6.21
C TYR A 4 -10.05 4.09 5.00
N LEU A 5 -10.80 4.33 3.93
CA LEU A 5 -10.50 3.77 2.62
C LEU A 5 -9.50 4.68 1.92
N VAL A 6 -8.35 4.13 1.55
CA VAL A 6 -7.24 4.90 0.99
C VAL A 6 -7.33 4.87 -0.52
N ASP A 7 -7.41 6.07 -1.10
CA ASP A 7 -7.31 6.25 -2.54
C ASP A 7 -5.84 6.23 -3.00
N THR A 8 -5.61 5.80 -4.25
CA THR A 8 -4.28 5.73 -4.87
C THR A 8 -3.56 7.08 -4.80
N SER A 9 -4.27 8.21 -4.98
CA SER A 9 -3.68 9.55 -4.90
C SER A 9 -3.15 9.91 -3.50
N ALA A 10 -3.86 9.50 -2.45
CA ALA A 10 -3.43 9.69 -1.06
C ALA A 10 -2.19 8.85 -0.74
N LEU A 11 -2.15 7.62 -1.25
CA LEU A 11 -0.99 6.74 -1.10
C LEU A 11 0.26 7.34 -1.76
N TRP A 12 0.13 7.90 -2.96
CA TRP A 12 1.23 8.61 -3.63
C TRP A 12 1.72 9.82 -2.86
N HIS A 13 0.80 10.62 -2.30
CA HIS A 13 1.16 11.78 -1.50
C HIS A 13 1.95 11.37 -0.26
N LEU A 14 1.52 10.31 0.43
CA LEU A 14 2.23 9.78 1.60
C LEU A 14 3.65 9.31 1.28
N PHE A 15 3.85 8.65 0.13
CA PHE A 15 5.17 8.15 -0.27
C PHE A 15 6.10 9.21 -0.86
N ARG A 16 5.56 10.23 -1.54
CA ARG A 16 6.37 11.24 -2.26
C ARG A 16 6.59 12.53 -1.47
N THR A 17 5.82 12.78 -0.42
CA THR A 17 5.95 14.01 0.39
C THR A 17 6.63 13.72 1.72
N PRO A 18 7.87 14.22 1.93
CA PRO A 18 8.58 14.05 3.20
C PRO A 18 7.77 14.64 4.36
N GLY A 19 7.56 13.85 5.40
CA GLY A 19 6.82 14.28 6.60
C GLY A 19 5.31 14.15 6.52
N ALA A 20 4.73 13.84 5.36
CA ALA A 20 3.30 13.58 5.22
C ALA A 20 2.87 12.31 5.96
N LEU A 21 3.78 11.36 6.20
CA LEU A 21 3.53 10.12 6.93
C LEU A 21 3.38 10.31 8.45
N ARG A 22 4.15 11.23 9.06
CA ARG A 22 4.22 11.37 10.53
C ARG A 22 2.87 11.58 11.23
N PRO A 23 1.94 12.40 10.71
CA PRO A 23 0.62 12.56 11.32
C PRO A 23 -0.25 11.30 11.27
N TRP A 24 0.04 10.37 10.34
CA TRP A 24 -0.78 9.19 10.08
C TRP A 24 -0.20 7.90 10.64
N GLU A 25 1.05 7.91 11.15
CA GLU A 25 1.72 6.73 11.73
C GLU A 25 0.86 6.02 12.78
N GLY A 26 0.22 6.76 13.69
CA GLY A 26 -0.64 6.18 14.73
C GLY A 26 -1.90 5.49 14.18
N HIS A 27 -2.45 6.00 13.08
CA HIS A 27 -3.61 5.44 12.41
C HIS A 27 -3.21 4.22 11.55
N ILE A 28 -2.03 4.25 10.93
CA ILE A 28 -1.45 3.10 10.21
C ILE A 28 -1.18 1.96 11.18
N ALA A 29 -0.55 2.25 12.33
CA ALA A 29 -0.26 1.27 13.37
C ALA A 29 -1.54 0.66 13.99
N ALA A 30 -2.63 1.43 14.03
CA ALA A 30 -3.94 0.95 14.48
C ALA A 30 -4.66 0.06 13.45
N GLY A 31 -4.10 -0.13 12.24
CA GLY A 31 -4.69 -0.98 11.21
C GLY A 31 -6.00 -0.45 10.62
N VAL A 32 -6.29 0.86 10.77
CA VAL A 32 -7.55 1.46 10.31
C VAL A 32 -7.52 1.91 8.84
N PHE A 33 -6.36 1.78 8.18
CA PHE A 33 -6.17 2.03 6.76
C PHE A 33 -6.48 0.78 5.95
N HIS A 34 -7.46 0.87 5.05
CA HIS A 34 -7.79 -0.19 4.11
C HIS A 34 -7.58 0.27 2.68
N LEU A 35 -7.00 -0.60 1.86
CA LEU A 35 -6.89 -0.44 0.41
C LEU A 35 -7.94 -1.32 -0.25
N CYS A 36 -8.60 -0.82 -1.30
CA CYS A 36 -9.40 -1.67 -2.16
C CYS A 36 -8.51 -2.37 -3.19
N GLU A 37 -8.95 -3.53 -3.68
CA GLU A 37 -8.23 -4.30 -4.71
C GLU A 37 -7.91 -3.49 -5.98
N PRO A 38 -8.79 -2.60 -6.49
CA PRO A 38 -8.45 -1.72 -7.61
C PRO A 38 -7.28 -0.77 -7.32
N ALA A 39 -7.26 -0.12 -6.15
CA ALA A 39 -6.17 0.76 -5.75
C ALA A 39 -4.84 -0.01 -5.54
N ARG A 40 -4.93 -1.26 -5.09
CA ARG A 40 -3.78 -2.16 -4.99
C ARG A 40 -3.19 -2.48 -6.37
N ALA A 41 -4.04 -2.75 -7.37
CA ALA A 41 -3.62 -3.01 -8.74
C ALA A 41 -2.96 -1.78 -9.38
N GLU A 42 -3.51 -0.58 -9.18
CA GLU A 42 -2.92 0.67 -9.67
C GLU A 42 -1.55 0.95 -9.03
N PHE A 43 -1.42 0.73 -7.72
CA PHE A 43 -0.16 0.89 -7.01
C PHE A 43 0.90 -0.10 -7.53
N LEU A 44 0.55 -1.37 -7.72
CA LEU A 44 1.48 -2.38 -8.24
C LEU A 44 1.85 -2.14 -9.71
N TYR A 45 0.92 -1.64 -10.54
CA TYR A 45 1.19 -1.31 -11.95
C TYR A 45 2.23 -0.18 -12.07
N SER A 46 2.22 0.75 -11.12
CA SER A 46 3.15 1.87 -11.08
C SER A 46 4.53 1.55 -10.49
N ALA A 47 4.75 0.33 -10.02
CA ALA A 47 6.03 -0.08 -9.44
C ALA A 47 7.11 -0.15 -10.52
N THR A 48 8.17 0.65 -10.38
CA THR A 48 9.26 0.79 -11.35
C THR A 48 10.39 -0.24 -11.20
N SER A 49 10.27 -1.21 -10.28
CA SER A 49 11.26 -2.28 -10.08
C SER A 49 10.62 -3.66 -9.85
N PRO A 50 11.14 -4.75 -10.46
CA PRO A 50 10.65 -6.12 -10.27
C PRO A 50 10.75 -6.66 -8.84
N SER A 51 11.57 -6.06 -7.97
CA SER A 51 11.71 -6.49 -6.57
C SER A 51 10.44 -6.31 -5.73
N HIS A 52 9.44 -5.59 -6.26
CA HIS A 52 8.10 -5.45 -5.67
C HIS A 52 7.10 -6.51 -6.15
N ARG A 53 7.50 -7.35 -7.13
CA ARG A 53 6.60 -8.25 -7.87
C ARG A 53 6.83 -9.72 -7.54
N VAL A 54 7.28 -10.04 -6.33
CA VAL A 54 7.32 -11.44 -5.88
C VAL A 54 5.90 -11.86 -5.49
N GLU A 55 5.11 -12.11 -6.54
CA GLU A 55 3.96 -12.99 -6.54
C GLU A 55 4.41 -14.35 -5.99
N SER A 56 3.61 -14.90 -5.09
CA SER A 56 3.78 -16.20 -4.48
C SER A 56 3.93 -17.31 -5.52
N THR A 57 5.14 -17.81 -5.72
CA THR A 57 5.34 -19.15 -6.30
C THR A 57 4.96 -20.17 -5.22
N PRO A 58 3.91 -21.00 -5.39
CA PRO A 58 3.66 -22.09 -4.45
C PRO A 58 4.83 -23.07 -4.48
N PRO A 59 5.21 -23.68 -3.34
CA PRO A 59 6.34 -24.59 -3.30
C PRO A 59 6.03 -25.81 -4.18
N SER A 60 6.75 -25.97 -5.29
CA SER A 60 6.78 -27.22 -6.03
C SER A 60 7.52 -28.25 -5.19
N THR A 61 6.75 -29.15 -4.58
CA THR A 61 7.30 -30.36 -3.94
C THR A 61 7.85 -31.26 -5.04
N ASN A 62 9.14 -31.53 -4.98
CA ASN A 62 9.75 -32.73 -5.56
C ASN A 62 10.89 -33.17 -4.64
#